data_AF-A0A5C7WJ40-F1
#
_entry.id   AF-A0A5C7WJ40-F1
#
_cell.length_a   1.000
_cell.length_b   1.000
_cell.length_c   1.000
_cell.angle_alpha   90.00
_cell.angle_beta   90.00
_cell.angle_gamma   90.00
#
_symmetry.space_group_name_H-M   'P 1'
#
loop_
_entity.id
_entity.type
_entity.pdbx_description
1 polymer ?
#
loop_
_entity_poly.entity_id
_entity_poly.type
_entity_poly.pdbx_seq_one_letter_code
_entity_poly.pdbx_strand_id
1 'polypeptide(L)'
;MALLLAKCIQAWPQVKSLKSDVKFFYDQRVCLKGVMGGIPYPLFWIDNNTQTNNLETLEDKFNNRTDIAVSDVFDYCMRFIHEMESEVLIKPYIYEENDSFFNEMPSEHKEFITKYNAYWQEEEQKRKVESASDNQPTQYEKKELDNPSLVLAKSIIEFINKSKKES
;
A
#
# COMPACT_ATOMS: atom_id res chain seq x y z
N MET A 1 10.11 1.04 12.43
CA MET A 1 9.34 1.29 11.19
C MET A 1 8.05 0.47 11.13
N ALA A 2 8.08 -0.83 11.45
CA ALA A 2 6.88 -1.69 11.53
C ALA A 2 5.76 -1.10 12.42
N LEU A 3 6.09 -0.61 13.62
CA LEU A 3 5.13 0.05 14.52
C LEU A 3 4.36 1.20 13.85
N LEU A 4 5.07 2.10 13.18
CA LEU A 4 4.47 3.27 12.53
C LEU A 4 3.52 2.83 11.41
N LEU A 5 3.96 1.90 10.56
CA LEU A 5 3.14 1.40 9.46
C LEU A 5 1.90 0.65 9.97
N ALA A 6 2.06 -0.19 10.99
CA ALA A 6 0.94 -0.89 11.62
C ALA A 6 -0.09 0.10 12.19
N LYS A 7 0.38 1.15 12.89
CA LYS A 7 -0.48 2.22 13.40
C LYS A 7 -1.18 2.99 12.28
N CYS A 8 -0.46 3.37 11.22
CA CYS A 8 -1.05 4.09 10.08
C CYS A 8 -2.16 3.27 9.40
N ILE A 9 -1.93 1.97 9.19
CA ILE A 9 -2.93 1.06 8.61
C ILE A 9 -4.16 0.89 9.52
N GLN A 10 -3.96 0.91 10.85
CA GLN A 10 -5.08 0.86 11.81
C GLN A 10 -5.88 2.17 11.86
N ALA A 11 -5.20 3.32 11.87
CA ALA A 11 -5.78 4.61 12.20
C ALA A 11 -6.47 5.30 11.01
N TRP A 12 -6.03 5.07 9.77
CA TRP A 12 -6.44 5.90 8.65
C TRP A 12 -7.46 5.23 7.70
N PRO A 13 -8.73 5.68 7.65
CA PRO A 13 -9.76 5.09 6.78
C PRO A 13 -9.50 5.26 5.28
N GLN A 14 -8.77 6.32 4.90
CA GLN A 14 -8.37 6.62 3.51
C GLN A 14 -7.43 5.53 2.95
N VAL A 15 -6.77 4.79 3.85
CA VAL A 15 -5.74 3.78 3.59
C VAL A 15 -6.37 2.37 3.53
N LYS A 16 -7.70 2.28 3.41
CA LYS A 16 -8.46 1.02 3.32
C LYS A 16 -7.97 0.09 2.20
N SER A 17 -7.53 0.62 1.07
CA SER A 17 -6.93 -0.19 0.00
C SER A 17 -5.57 -0.77 0.42
N LEU A 18 -4.78 -0.02 1.19
CA LEU A 18 -3.50 -0.49 1.69
C LEU A 18 -3.65 -1.59 2.76
N LYS A 19 -4.77 -1.59 3.51
CA LYS A 19 -5.05 -2.59 4.55
C LYS A 19 -5.24 -4.00 3.98
N SER A 20 -5.63 -4.14 2.71
CA SER A 20 -5.69 -5.45 2.02
C SER A 20 -4.38 -5.87 1.38
N ASP A 21 -3.47 -4.91 1.17
CA ASP A 21 -2.34 -5.08 0.24
C ASP A 21 -0.98 -5.16 0.96
N VAL A 22 -0.93 -4.78 2.25
CA VAL A 22 0.29 -4.82 3.05
C VAL A 22 0.27 -6.01 4.00
N LYS A 23 1.28 -6.87 3.87
CA LYS A 23 1.49 -8.05 4.71
C LYS A 23 2.72 -7.89 5.56
N PHE A 24 2.69 -8.50 6.74
CA PHE A 24 3.82 -8.47 7.68
C PHE A 24 4.28 -9.88 7.95
N PHE A 25 5.59 -10.10 7.88
CA PHE A 25 6.18 -11.39 8.24
C PHE A 25 7.26 -11.17 9.28
N TYR A 26 7.21 -11.92 10.37
CA TYR A 26 8.28 -11.91 11.34
C TYR A 26 9.39 -12.86 10.88
N ASP A 27 10.63 -12.39 10.95
CA ASP A 27 11.79 -13.20 10.57
C ASP A 27 12.45 -13.79 11.82
N GLN A 28 13.07 -12.93 12.62
CA GLN A 28 13.85 -13.31 13.80
C GLN A 28 14.21 -12.08 14.64
N ARG A 29 14.85 -12.32 15.79
CA ARG A 29 15.56 -11.28 16.53
C ARG A 29 17.04 -11.33 16.19
N VAL A 30 17.62 -10.19 15.82
CA VAL A 30 19.03 -10.08 15.43
C VAL A 30 19.80 -9.24 16.44
N CYS A 31 20.91 -9.78 16.96
CA CYS A 31 21.83 -9.01 17.80
C CYS A 31 22.55 -7.94 16.96
N LEU A 32 22.13 -6.68 17.11
CA LEU A 32 22.79 -5.55 16.47
C LEU A 32 23.89 -5.02 17.39
N LYS A 33 25.15 -5.10 16.92
CA LYS A 33 26.32 -4.67 17.70
C LYS A 33 26.19 -3.19 18.09
N GLY A 34 26.29 -2.92 19.39
CA GLY A 34 26.32 -1.56 19.93
C GLY A 34 24.99 -0.79 19.93
N VAL A 35 23.90 -1.38 19.43
CA VAL A 35 22.59 -0.69 19.38
C VAL A 35 21.83 -0.89 20.69
N MET A 36 21.64 -2.14 21.15
CA MET A 36 20.77 -2.44 22.30
C MET A 36 21.47 -3.20 23.43
N GLY A 37 22.76 -2.95 23.66
CA GLY A 37 23.47 -3.57 24.77
C GLY A 37 23.48 -5.12 24.74
N GLY A 38 23.34 -5.72 23.55
CA GLY A 38 23.25 -7.17 23.37
C GLY A 38 21.82 -7.72 23.27
N ILE A 39 20.79 -6.90 23.44
CA ILE A 39 19.40 -7.32 23.24
C ILE A 39 19.10 -7.42 21.73
N PRO A 40 18.55 -8.54 21.24
CA PRO A 40 18.33 -8.70 19.81
C PRO A 40 17.08 -7.95 19.35
N TYR A 41 17.24 -7.19 18.27
CA TYR A 41 16.18 -6.37 17.66
C TYR A 41 15.26 -7.21 16.79
N PRO A 42 13.93 -7.06 16.89
CA PRO A 42 12.99 -7.80 16.05
C PRO A 42 13.04 -7.31 14.60
N LEU A 43 13.16 -8.25 13.66
CA LEU A 43 13.12 -8.00 12.23
C LEU A 43 11.77 -8.42 11.65
N PHE A 44 11.13 -7.49 10.95
CA PHE A 44 9.89 -7.71 10.22
C PHE A 44 10.13 -7.41 8.74
N TRP A 45 9.63 -8.30 7.89
CA TRP A 45 9.45 -8.05 6.47
C TRP A 45 8.09 -7.43 6.25
N ILE A 46 8.04 -6.49 5.31
CA ILE A 46 6.84 -5.79 4.91
C ILE A 46 6.72 -6.01 3.41
N ASP A 47 5.70 -6.76 3.03
CA ASP A 47 5.39 -6.99 1.62
C ASP A 47 4.24 -6.07 1.23
N ASN A 48 4.50 -5.24 0.22
CA ASN A 48 3.54 -4.32 -0.36
C ASN A 48 3.14 -4.77 -1.78
N ASN A 49 3.53 -5.97 -2.20
CA ASN A 49 3.28 -6.48 -3.53
C ASN A 49 1.87 -7.07 -3.63
N THR A 50 1.08 -6.55 -4.58
CA THR A 50 -0.26 -7.05 -4.87
C THR A 50 -0.25 -8.28 -5.79
N GLN A 51 0.91 -8.66 -6.33
CA GLN A 51 1.05 -9.80 -7.24
C GLN A 51 1.30 -11.09 -6.48
N THR A 52 0.33 -12.00 -6.53
CA THR A 52 0.32 -13.29 -5.80
C THR A 52 1.14 -14.41 -6.46
N ASN A 53 1.76 -14.16 -7.62
CA ASN A 53 2.46 -15.18 -8.43
C ASN A 53 3.92 -14.81 -8.73
N ASN A 54 4.59 -14.13 -7.81
CA ASN A 54 6.02 -13.80 -7.91
C ASN A 54 6.91 -14.89 -7.27
N LEU A 55 8.20 -14.84 -7.58
CA LEU A 55 9.24 -15.67 -6.95
C LEU A 55 9.24 -15.53 -5.43
N GLU A 56 8.98 -14.31 -4.95
CA GLU A 56 8.94 -13.94 -3.53
C GLU A 56 7.91 -14.78 -2.75
N THR A 57 6.72 -15.03 -3.31
CA THR A 57 5.71 -15.91 -2.71
C THR A 57 6.20 -17.36 -2.54
N LEU A 58 7.06 -17.85 -3.44
CA LEU A 58 7.67 -19.18 -3.31
C LEU A 58 8.78 -19.18 -2.27
N GLU A 59 9.59 -18.12 -2.21
CA GLU A 59 10.63 -17.95 -1.19
C GLU A 59 10.04 -17.88 0.22
N ASP A 60 8.91 -17.18 0.40
CA ASP A 60 8.20 -17.16 1.68
C ASP A 60 7.71 -18.54 2.10
N LYS A 61 7.24 -19.36 1.14
CA LYS A 61 6.88 -20.76 1.41
C LYS A 61 8.10 -21.59 1.80
N PHE A 62 9.23 -21.44 1.12
CA PHE A 62 10.45 -22.16 1.48
C PHE A 62 10.96 -21.78 2.87
N ASN A 63 10.77 -20.52 3.27
CA ASN A 63 11.15 -20.00 4.57
C ASN A 63 10.08 -20.20 5.66
N ASN A 64 8.95 -20.85 5.35
CA ASN A 64 7.78 -21.01 6.23
C ASN A 64 7.30 -19.68 6.86
N ARG A 65 7.38 -18.58 6.11
CA ARG A 65 6.93 -17.26 6.58
C ARG A 65 5.41 -17.20 6.53
N THR A 66 4.82 -16.77 7.64
CA THR A 66 3.37 -16.60 7.78
C THR A 66 3.03 -15.14 7.95
N ASP A 67 2.01 -14.70 7.24
CA ASP A 67 1.47 -13.35 7.38
C ASP A 67 0.94 -13.14 8.81
N ILE A 68 1.23 -11.97 9.36
CA ILE A 68 0.92 -11.59 10.73
C ILE A 68 -0.08 -10.45 10.71
N ALA A 69 -1.11 -10.58 11.53
CA ALA A 69 -2.12 -9.55 11.66
C ALA A 69 -1.48 -8.22 12.10
N VAL A 70 -1.91 -7.12 11.48
CA VAL A 70 -1.44 -5.77 11.79
C VAL A 70 -1.62 -5.41 13.28
N SER A 71 -2.66 -5.93 13.93
CA SER A 71 -2.87 -5.81 15.38
C SER A 71 -1.73 -6.41 16.17
N ASP A 72 -1.30 -7.61 15.80
CA ASP A 72 -0.31 -8.39 16.54
C ASP A 72 1.08 -7.77 16.37
N VAL A 73 1.38 -7.24 15.18
CA VAL A 73 2.61 -6.45 14.93
C VAL A 73 2.63 -5.19 15.80
N PHE A 74 1.52 -4.46 15.86
CA PHE A 74 1.42 -3.26 16.68
C PHE A 74 1.63 -3.59 18.16
N ASP A 75 0.91 -4.58 18.68
CA ASP A 75 0.98 -5.02 20.08
C ASP A 75 2.38 -5.52 20.44
N TYR A 76 3.00 -6.31 19.56
CA TYR A 76 4.37 -6.77 19.74
C TYR A 76 5.34 -5.59 19.83
N CYS A 77 5.29 -4.65 18.88
CA CYS A 77 6.19 -3.51 18.87
C CYS A 77 6.01 -2.62 20.11
N MET A 78 4.77 -2.39 20.55
CA MET A 78 4.48 -1.61 21.76
C MET A 78 5.03 -2.29 23.01
N ARG A 79 4.82 -3.61 23.16
CA ARG A 79 5.38 -4.40 24.26
C ARG A 79 6.89 -4.41 24.23
N PHE A 80 7.49 -4.58 23.05
CA PHE A 80 8.94 -4.58 22.88
C PHE A 80 9.54 -3.23 23.31
N ILE A 81 8.96 -2.09 22.90
CA ILE A 81 9.44 -0.77 23.33
C ILE A 81 9.28 -0.59 24.84
N HIS A 82 8.14 -1.00 25.41
CA HIS A 82 7.88 -0.91 26.85
C HIS A 82 8.86 -1.75 27.68
N GLU A 83 9.12 -2.99 27.26
CA GLU A 83 10.12 -3.86 27.92
C GLU A 83 11.55 -3.32 27.79
N MET A 84 11.81 -2.56 26.73
CA MET A 84 13.10 -1.92 26.45
C MET A 84 13.18 -0.47 26.98
N GLU A 85 12.28 -0.05 27.89
CA GLU A 85 12.26 1.29 28.51
C GLU A 85 13.59 1.72 29.17
N SER A 86 14.61 0.86 29.19
CA SER A 86 16.00 1.22 29.46
C SER A 86 16.66 1.93 28.25
N GLU A 87 16.73 3.26 28.31
CA GLU A 87 17.69 4.21 27.68
C GLU A 87 17.96 4.18 26.16
N VAL A 88 17.60 3.12 25.44
CA VAL A 88 18.08 2.86 24.07
C VAL A 88 17.01 3.13 23.03
N LEU A 89 15.75 2.85 23.36
CA LEU A 89 14.63 2.99 22.44
C LEU A 89 13.69 4.08 22.88
N ILE A 90 13.44 5.01 21.97
CA ILE A 90 12.45 6.07 22.14
C ILE A 90 11.24 5.69 21.29
N LYS A 91 10.05 5.69 21.91
CA LYS A 91 8.79 5.50 21.19
C LYS A 91 8.65 6.62 20.14
N PRO A 92 8.33 6.29 18.88
CA PRO A 92 8.18 7.33 17.86
C PRO A 92 7.02 8.26 18.21
N TYR A 93 7.20 9.55 17.90
CA TYR A 93 6.10 10.51 17.90
C TYR A 93 5.06 10.11 16.84
N ILE A 94 3.81 9.96 17.27
CA ILE A 94 2.67 9.64 16.41
C ILE A 94 1.64 10.75 16.59
N TYR A 95 1.30 11.42 15.48
CA TYR A 95 0.30 12.48 15.46
C TYR A 95 -1.05 11.99 15.99
N GLU A 96 -1.71 12.80 16.83
CA GLU A 96 -2.97 12.49 17.55
C GLU A 96 -2.88 11.39 18.62
N GLU A 97 -1.70 10.82 18.89
CA GLU A 97 -1.50 9.91 20.01
C GLU A 97 -1.11 10.71 21.27
N ASN A 98 -1.95 10.63 22.31
CA ASN A 98 -1.61 11.19 23.62
C ASN A 98 -0.56 10.30 24.29
N ASP A 99 0.71 10.67 24.14
CA ASP A 99 1.84 10.04 24.79
C ASP A 99 2.41 10.97 25.87
N SER A 100 2.66 10.44 27.06
CA SER A 100 3.33 11.15 28.15
C SER A 100 4.67 11.76 27.75
N PHE A 101 5.39 11.17 26.79
CA PHE A 101 6.68 11.67 26.29
C PHE A 101 6.53 12.82 25.30
N PHE A 102 5.40 12.93 24.60
CA PHE A 102 5.16 13.92 23.55
C PHE A 102 3.76 14.53 23.68
N ASN A 103 3.50 15.21 24.82
CA ASN A 103 2.21 15.83 25.09
C ASN A 103 1.91 17.06 24.22
N GLU A 104 2.95 17.68 23.68
CA GLU A 104 2.83 18.90 22.88
C GLU A 104 3.38 18.66 21.46
N MET A 105 2.56 19.02 20.47
CA MET A 105 2.99 19.03 19.09
C MET A 105 3.98 20.17 18.85
N PRO A 106 5.14 19.91 18.21
CA PRO A 106 6.05 20.98 17.82
C PRO A 106 5.34 22.01 16.93
N SER A 107 5.59 23.30 17.16
CA SER A 107 4.91 24.41 16.47
C SER A 107 5.04 24.33 14.94
N GLU A 108 6.23 24.03 14.45
CA GLU A 108 6.55 23.86 13.03
C GLU A 108 5.76 22.71 12.39
N HIS A 109 5.45 21.66 13.16
CA HIS A 109 4.75 20.49 12.67
C HIS A 109 3.32 20.82 12.22
N LYS A 110 2.66 21.76 12.91
CA LYS A 110 1.32 22.24 12.53
C LYS A 110 1.31 22.92 11.16
N GLU A 111 2.34 23.70 10.87
CA GLU A 111 2.51 24.37 9.58
C GLU A 111 2.74 23.34 8.47
N PHE A 112 3.60 22.35 8.71
CA PHE A 112 3.83 21.25 7.77
C PHE A 112 2.55 20.47 7.47
N ILE A 113 1.81 20.04 8.50
CA ILE A 113 0.55 19.31 8.31
C ILE A 113 -0.43 20.12 7.46
N THR A 114 -0.59 21.40 7.78
CA THR A 114 -1.48 22.30 7.03
C THR A 114 -1.07 22.38 5.57
N LYS A 115 0.24 22.57 5.30
CA LYS A 115 0.79 22.65 3.95
C LYS A 115 0.60 21.36 3.17
N TYR A 116 0.90 20.21 3.77
CA TYR A 116 0.75 18.91 3.10
C TYR A 116 -0.72 18.59 2.85
N ASN A 117 -1.63 18.90 3.78
CA ASN A 117 -3.06 18.71 3.57
C ASN A 117 -3.59 19.52 2.39
N ALA A 118 -3.17 20.79 2.27
CA ALA A 118 -3.52 21.62 1.12
C ALA A 118 -3.00 21.03 -0.20
N TYR A 119 -1.71 20.62 -0.22
CA TYR A 119 -1.11 19.97 -1.37
C TYR A 119 -1.86 18.70 -1.80
N TRP A 120 -2.21 17.82 -0.84
CA TRP A 120 -2.95 16.60 -1.13
C TRP A 120 -4.36 16.86 -1.67
N GLN A 121 -5.05 17.89 -1.15
CA GLN A 121 -6.37 18.29 -1.67
C GLN A 121 -6.28 18.80 -3.12
N GLU A 122 -5.26 19.60 -3.44
CA GLU A 122 -5.01 20.06 -4.80
C GLU A 122 -4.71 18.89 -5.75
N GLU A 123 -3.84 17.97 -5.34
CA GLU A 123 -3.52 16.77 -6.13
C GLU A 123 -4.72 15.86 -6.33
N GLU A 124 -5.56 15.66 -5.31
CA GLU A 124 -6.78 14.86 -5.44
C GLU A 124 -7.76 15.49 -6.44
N GLN A 125 -7.88 16.82 -6.45
CA GLN A 125 -8.69 17.53 -7.43
C GLN A 125 -8.12 17.38 -8.84
N LYS A 126 -6.80 17.53 -9.03
CA LYS A 126 -6.15 17.32 -10.34
C LYS A 126 -6.39 15.91 -10.87
N ARG A 127 -6.20 14.88 -10.05
CA ARG A 127 -6.43 13.48 -10.44
C ARG A 127 -7.88 13.22 -10.84
N LYS A 128 -8.85 13.84 -10.15
CA LYS A 128 -10.27 13.75 -10.52
C LYS A 128 -10.55 14.40 -11.87
N VAL A 129 -9.92 15.54 -12.16
CA VAL A 129 -10.05 16.23 -13.45
C VAL A 129 -9.41 15.41 -14.57
N GLU A 130 -8.19 14.89 -14.36
CA GLU A 130 -7.47 14.03 -15.32
C GLU A 130 -8.27 12.75 -15.63
N SER A 131 -8.78 12.08 -14.60
CA SER A 131 -9.61 10.88 -14.74
C SER A 131 -10.95 11.16 -15.44
N ALA A 132 -11.47 12.40 -15.34
CA ALA A 132 -12.67 12.82 -16.03
C ALA A 132 -12.40 13.22 -17.49
N SER A 133 -11.23 13.77 -17.80
CA SER A 133 -10.84 14.11 -19.17
C SER A 133 -10.51 12.90 -20.03
N ASP A 134 -10.01 11.80 -19.43
CA ASP A 134 -9.72 10.55 -20.15
C ASP A 134 -10.98 9.76 -20.57
N ASN A 135 -12.17 10.19 -20.14
CA ASN A 135 -13.46 9.62 -20.55
C ASN A 135 -14.12 10.38 -21.73
N GLN A 136 -13.40 11.26 -22.43
CA GLN A 136 -13.86 11.72 -23.74
C GLN A 136 -13.41 10.71 -24.82
N PRO A 137 -14.34 10.07 -25.57
CA PRO A 137 -13.95 9.25 -26.71
C PRO A 137 -13.14 10.14 -27.66
N THR A 138 -11.87 9.82 -27.80
CA THR A 138 -10.98 10.56 -28.70
C THR A 138 -11.60 10.59 -30.09
N GLN A 139 -11.47 11.70 -30.81
CA GLN A 139 -12.00 11.86 -32.18
C GLN A 139 -11.47 10.81 -33.18
N TYR A 140 -10.51 9.97 -32.76
CA TYR A 140 -9.99 8.83 -33.53
C TYR A 140 -10.97 7.65 -33.62
N GLU A 141 -11.90 7.46 -32.68
CA GLU A 141 -12.89 6.36 -32.76
C GLU A 141 -14.00 6.61 -33.78
N LYS A 142 -14.25 7.85 -34.22
CA LYS A 142 -15.27 8.15 -35.24
C LYS A 142 -14.81 7.87 -36.68
N LYS A 143 -13.51 7.68 -36.93
CA LYS A 143 -12.99 7.42 -38.29
C LYS A 143 -12.85 5.94 -38.64
N GLU A 144 -12.95 5.02 -37.69
CA GLU A 144 -12.85 3.58 -37.97
C GLU A 144 -14.13 2.95 -38.55
N LEU A 145 -15.28 3.62 -38.47
CA LEU A 145 -16.54 3.09 -39.03
C LEU A 145 -16.70 3.31 -40.55
N ASP A 146 -15.88 4.15 -41.19
CA ASP A 146 -15.98 4.46 -42.62
C ASP A 146 -14.92 3.77 -43.48
N ASN A 147 -14.19 2.79 -42.94
CA ASN A 147 -13.21 2.02 -43.73
C ASN A 147 -13.90 0.79 -44.37
N PRO A 148 -14.22 0.82 -45.68
CA PRO A 148 -14.96 -0.26 -46.35
C PRO A 148 -14.27 -1.63 -46.26
N SER A 149 -12.95 -1.65 -46.04
CA SER A 149 -12.15 -2.86 -45.86
C SER A 149 -12.52 -3.63 -44.58
N LEU A 150 -12.80 -2.90 -43.49
CA LEU A 150 -13.17 -3.49 -42.19
C LEU A 150 -14.65 -3.91 -42.16
N VAL A 151 -15.50 -3.21 -42.90
CA VAL A 151 -16.91 -3.59 -43.10
C VAL A 151 -17.01 -4.91 -43.87
N LEU A 152 -16.19 -5.09 -44.91
CA LEU A 152 -16.13 -6.34 -45.67
C LEU A 152 -15.64 -7.51 -44.80
N ALA A 153 -14.60 -7.28 -43.98
CA ALA A 153 -14.06 -8.30 -43.08
C ALA A 153 -15.08 -8.76 -42.03
N LYS A 154 -15.83 -7.83 -41.43
CA LYS A 154 -16.91 -8.16 -40.48
C LYS A 154 -18.05 -8.93 -41.14
N SER A 155 -18.46 -8.53 -42.34
CA SER A 155 -19.53 -9.22 -43.08
C SER A 155 -19.14 -10.65 -43.47
N ILE A 156 -17.87 -10.88 -43.85
CA ILE A 156 -17.34 -12.23 -44.14
C ILE A 156 -17.32 -13.11 -42.89
N ILE A 157 -16.90 -12.56 -41.73
CA ILE A 157 -16.87 -13.29 -40.46
C ILE A 157 -18.29 -13.68 -40.00
N GLU A 158 -19.26 -12.77 -40.14
CA GLU A 158 -20.66 -13.06 -39.83
C GLU A 158 -21.25 -14.14 -40.75
N PHE A 159 -20.91 -14.12 -42.04
CA PHE A 159 -21.35 -15.14 -43.00
C PHE A 159 -20.79 -16.54 -42.67
N ILE A 160 -19.51 -16.62 -42.28
CA ILE A 160 -18.86 -17.88 -41.89
C ILE A 160 -19.48 -18.45 -40.60
N ASN A 161 -19.76 -17.59 -39.63
CA ASN A 161 -20.35 -18.01 -38.36
C ASN A 161 -21.81 -18.46 -38.52
N LYS A 162 -22.56 -17.84 -39.43
CA LYS A 162 -23.92 -18.27 -39.75
C LYS A 162 -23.94 -19.64 -40.45
N SER A 163 -23.02 -19.85 -41.39
CA SER A 163 -22.89 -21.12 -42.12
C SER A 163 -22.49 -22.30 -41.21
N LYS A 164 -21.74 -22.05 -40.13
CA LYS A 164 -21.39 -23.08 -39.12
C LYS A 164 -22.53 -23.42 -38.16
N LYS A 165 -23.60 -22.64 -38.12
CA LYS A 165 -24.71 -22.83 -37.18
C LYS A 165 -25.89 -23.60 -37.78
N GLU A 166 -25.86 -23.82 -39.09
CA GLU A 166 -26.90 -24.52 -39.87
C GLU A 166 -26.45 -25.91 -40.39
N SER A 167 -25.29 -26.42 -39.94
CA SER A 167 -24.85 -27.82 -40.06
C SER A 167 -24.74 -28.47 -38.70
#